data_AF-A0A8I1AS47-F1
#
_entry.id   AF-A0A8I1AS47-F1
#
_cell.length_a   1.000
_cell.length_b   1.000
_cell.length_c   1.000
_cell.angle_alpha   90.00
_cell.angle_beta   90.00
_cell.angle_gamma   90.00
#
_symmetry.space_group_name_H-M   'P 1'
#
loop_
_entity.id
_entity.type
_entity.pdbx_description
1 polymer ?
#
loop_
_entity_poly.entity_id
_entity_poly.type
_entity_poly.pdbx_seq_one_letter_code
_entity_poly.pdbx_strand_id
1 'polypeptide(L)'
;MNKNHRGSGNPVQHAPVKSKAALAIAVSAAVVAFAASAPAQASYVQNGNAIDTVAGCSDNIAISGTSTYPATARGCDNIAIGPSAVADSGSSTGAYSETVAIGRQSVATGTQATTLGGNAVATGDHATAIGAFAGATGLNATAVGQGAVANGATASAFGSGAFAVDQSTAVGQSASATATFSTAVGKGSSAAGGTALGFQANAGAGDAVALGVDSSASATGSVAIARATASAVNAVAIGEGANAADANSVALGSNAATRAATTVSSVTLNGVGYSGFAGTPVGVVSVGSAGAERQIVNVAAGAISATSTDAVNGSQLFSIANQVSTLTTDLAALTNTVGKISSSVPSGTVADSTGTAIGKNTSVSATNGTALGNGANVSGDNGTGIGVNAIVTAANGTATGTNSTVTATNGTATGTNSTVTATNGTATGTNSKVTAANGTAIGTGSNVSGNNSTAIGANSQAPANNAVALGANSVASRDNTVSIGAPGAERQLTNMADGTAPTDGVNVRQLNGAINSVREEMSKYRKDSDAGTASAIAMANMPQAVLPGEKVVALGGGTYGGQSAMAVGLSVATTKWLVKGSVTTAVSGHGSIGAGAGVGYRW
;
A
#
# COMPACT_ATOMS: atom_id res chain seq x y z
N MET A 1 44.18 66.35 -1.94
CA MET A 1 45.13 66.91 -2.92
C MET A 1 44.44 67.14 -4.26
N ASN A 2 44.27 68.41 -4.63
CA ASN A 2 44.26 69.00 -6.00
C ASN A 2 43.10 68.66 -6.96
N LYS A 3 42.53 69.60 -7.74
CA LYS A 3 42.61 71.07 -7.81
C LYS A 3 41.49 71.55 -8.78
N ASN A 4 41.04 72.79 -8.56
CA ASN A 4 40.10 73.60 -9.36
C ASN A 4 40.21 73.48 -10.89
N HIS A 5 39.09 73.74 -11.60
CA HIS A 5 39.06 74.74 -12.68
C HIS A 5 37.66 75.36 -12.92
N ARG A 6 37.65 76.69 -13.05
CA ARG A 6 36.54 77.59 -13.43
C ARG A 6 36.43 77.70 -14.97
N GLY A 7 35.21 77.88 -15.48
CA GLY A 7 34.81 78.97 -16.39
C GLY A 7 34.98 78.85 -17.92
N SER A 8 33.86 78.89 -18.66
CA SER A 8 33.53 79.71 -19.86
C SER A 8 32.15 79.24 -20.37
N GLY A 9 31.16 80.03 -20.79
CA GLY A 9 31.12 81.42 -21.23
C GLY A 9 31.05 81.51 -22.76
N ASN A 10 29.88 81.25 -23.38
CA ASN A 10 29.52 81.77 -24.72
C ASN A 10 28.00 81.63 -24.99
N PRO A 11 27.39 82.47 -25.86
CA PRO A 11 26.11 83.11 -25.61
C PRO A 11 25.00 82.58 -26.54
N VAL A 12 23.77 82.51 -26.03
CA VAL A 12 22.59 82.26 -26.86
C VAL A 12 22.16 83.57 -27.50
N GLN A 13 22.07 83.56 -28.84
CA GLN A 13 21.59 84.69 -29.63
C GLN A 13 20.13 85.03 -29.30
N HIS A 14 19.89 86.26 -28.88
CA HIS A 14 18.56 86.83 -28.70
C HIS A 14 18.03 87.41 -30.01
N ALA A 15 16.85 86.93 -30.44
CA ALA A 15 15.99 87.64 -31.38
C ALA A 15 15.72 89.09 -30.92
N PRO A 16 15.49 90.05 -31.83
CA PRO A 16 15.64 91.48 -31.55
C PRO A 16 14.63 92.03 -30.52
N VAL A 17 15.19 92.83 -29.60
CA VAL A 17 14.60 93.35 -28.34
C VAL A 17 13.54 94.45 -28.54
N LYS A 18 13.21 94.84 -29.78
CA LYS A 18 12.30 95.99 -30.02
C LYS A 18 10.80 95.70 -29.77
N SER A 19 10.34 94.46 -29.70
CA SER A 19 8.90 94.17 -29.47
C SER A 19 8.50 94.00 -28.00
N LYS A 20 9.44 93.61 -27.12
CA LYS A 20 9.15 93.32 -25.71
C LYS A 20 9.01 94.59 -24.85
N ALA A 21 9.81 95.61 -25.12
CA ALA A 21 9.75 96.89 -24.41
C ALA A 21 8.47 97.67 -24.76
N ALA A 22 8.03 97.65 -26.02
CA ALA A 22 6.80 98.33 -26.44
C ALA A 22 5.54 97.72 -25.81
N LEU A 23 5.48 96.39 -25.66
CA LEU A 23 4.34 95.69 -25.06
C LEU A 23 4.28 95.91 -23.54
N ALA A 24 5.42 95.82 -22.84
CA ALA A 24 5.48 96.09 -21.40
C ALA A 24 5.12 97.55 -21.10
N ILE A 25 5.65 98.50 -21.88
CA ILE A 25 5.33 99.93 -21.74
C ILE A 25 3.87 100.21 -22.09
N ALA A 26 3.27 99.55 -23.09
CA ALA A 26 1.86 99.70 -23.43
C ALA A 26 0.92 99.14 -22.34
N VAL A 27 1.26 97.99 -21.74
CA VAL A 27 0.49 97.43 -20.61
C VAL A 27 0.62 98.30 -19.37
N SER A 28 1.82 98.79 -19.04
CA SER A 28 2.02 99.72 -17.92
C SER A 28 1.35 101.08 -18.16
N ALA A 29 1.39 101.61 -19.39
CA ALA A 29 0.67 102.84 -19.74
C ALA A 29 -0.85 102.64 -19.76
N ALA A 30 -1.35 101.46 -20.14
CA ALA A 30 -2.78 101.13 -20.11
C ALA A 30 -3.31 101.01 -18.68
N VAL A 31 -2.55 100.37 -17.77
CA VAL A 31 -2.90 100.29 -16.34
C VAL A 31 -2.88 101.68 -15.69
N VAL A 32 -1.92 102.53 -16.04
CA VAL A 32 -1.81 103.90 -15.53
C VAL A 32 -2.86 104.84 -16.15
N ALA A 33 -3.26 104.64 -17.41
CA ALA A 33 -4.34 105.41 -18.06
C ALA A 33 -5.74 105.05 -17.53
N PHE A 34 -5.97 103.77 -17.21
CA PHE A 34 -7.22 103.29 -16.59
C PHE A 34 -7.41 103.88 -15.18
N ALA A 35 -6.33 104.01 -14.41
CA ALA A 35 -6.36 104.63 -13.09
C ALA A 35 -6.64 106.15 -13.12
N ALA A 36 -6.53 106.80 -14.28
CA ALA A 36 -6.52 108.26 -14.36
C ALA A 36 -7.71 108.90 -15.12
N SER A 37 -8.57 108.17 -15.87
CA SER A 37 -9.51 108.86 -16.78
C SER A 37 -10.78 108.13 -17.30
N ALA A 38 -11.40 107.19 -16.59
CA ALA A 38 -12.68 106.61 -17.06
C ALA A 38 -13.87 106.90 -16.12
N PRO A 39 -14.98 107.48 -16.61
CA PRO A 39 -16.29 107.26 -15.99
C PRO A 39 -16.61 105.75 -16.07
N ALA A 40 -17.39 105.24 -15.11
CA ALA A 40 -17.84 103.86 -15.11
C ALA A 40 -18.50 103.49 -16.45
N GLN A 41 -18.13 102.35 -17.05
CA GLN A 41 -18.69 101.75 -18.28
C GLN A 41 -18.12 102.22 -19.63
N ALA A 42 -16.80 102.13 -19.88
CA ALA A 42 -16.24 102.44 -21.20
C ALA A 42 -15.11 101.50 -21.64
N SER A 43 -15.25 100.95 -22.85
CA SER A 43 -14.26 100.07 -23.50
C SER A 43 -12.92 100.77 -23.77
N TYR A 44 -11.79 100.09 -23.54
CA TYR A 44 -10.44 100.58 -23.79
C TYR A 44 -9.86 100.04 -25.09
N VAL A 45 -9.61 100.92 -26.07
CA VAL A 45 -9.17 100.53 -27.40
C VAL A 45 -7.85 101.20 -27.80
N GLN A 46 -6.84 100.42 -28.17
CA GLN A 46 -5.60 100.89 -28.77
C GLN A 46 -5.27 100.07 -30.02
N ASN A 47 -5.42 100.65 -31.21
CA ASN A 47 -5.24 99.96 -32.50
C ASN A 47 -6.07 98.65 -32.63
N GLY A 48 -7.23 98.57 -31.97
CA GLY A 48 -8.11 97.41 -31.95
C GLY A 48 -9.55 97.78 -32.27
N ASN A 49 -10.45 96.80 -32.19
CA ASN A 49 -11.89 96.92 -32.37
C ASN A 49 -12.58 96.40 -31.10
N ALA A 50 -13.26 97.27 -30.35
CA ALA A 50 -14.23 96.87 -29.34
C ALA A 50 -15.64 97.01 -29.93
N ILE A 51 -16.44 95.95 -29.84
CA ILE A 51 -17.82 95.91 -30.37
C ILE A 51 -18.75 95.44 -29.26
N ASP A 52 -19.50 96.36 -28.69
CA ASP A 52 -20.49 96.07 -27.65
C ASP A 52 -21.80 95.60 -28.32
N THR A 53 -22.34 94.44 -27.92
CA THR A 53 -23.44 93.77 -28.65
C THR A 53 -24.84 94.03 -28.08
N VAL A 54 -24.94 94.60 -26.87
CA VAL A 54 -26.20 94.92 -26.17
C VAL A 54 -26.04 96.14 -25.26
N ALA A 55 -27.13 96.88 -25.02
CA ALA A 55 -27.12 98.06 -24.13
C ALA A 55 -26.81 97.66 -22.68
N GLY A 56 -25.77 98.27 -22.09
CA GLY A 56 -25.26 97.94 -20.75
C GLY A 56 -24.05 97.01 -20.73
N CYS A 57 -23.62 96.51 -21.89
CA CYS A 57 -22.32 95.87 -22.02
C CYS A 57 -21.24 96.90 -22.35
N SER A 58 -20.23 96.96 -21.48
CA SER A 58 -19.10 97.87 -21.57
C SER A 58 -17.80 97.14 -21.20
N ASP A 59 -16.70 97.89 -21.08
CA ASP A 59 -15.46 97.45 -20.45
C ASP A 59 -14.65 96.38 -21.23
N ASN A 60 -14.86 96.32 -22.56
CA ASN A 60 -13.98 95.57 -23.44
C ASN A 60 -12.58 96.23 -23.54
N ILE A 61 -11.52 95.45 -23.48
CA ILE A 61 -10.13 95.88 -23.69
C ILE A 61 -9.65 95.31 -25.04
N ALA A 62 -9.32 96.16 -26.03
CA ALA A 62 -8.79 95.75 -27.33
C ALA A 62 -7.48 96.49 -27.66
N ILE A 63 -6.34 95.81 -27.52
CA ILE A 63 -4.99 96.41 -27.66
C ILE A 63 -4.18 95.67 -28.72
N SER A 64 -3.69 96.37 -29.74
CA SER A 64 -2.72 95.85 -30.72
C SER A 64 -1.53 96.79 -30.90
N GLY A 65 -0.39 96.22 -31.27
CA GLY A 65 0.82 96.99 -31.60
C GLY A 65 0.73 97.74 -32.92
N THR A 66 -0.23 97.41 -33.80
CA THR A 66 -0.40 98.03 -35.14
C THR A 66 -1.87 98.02 -35.56
N SER A 67 -2.33 99.05 -36.28
CA SER A 67 -3.68 99.10 -36.85
C SER A 67 -3.90 98.12 -38.03
N THR A 68 -2.83 97.62 -38.66
CA THR A 68 -2.90 96.63 -39.77
C THR A 68 -3.45 95.28 -39.32
N TYR A 69 -3.24 94.92 -38.06
CA TYR A 69 -3.67 93.66 -37.46
C TYR A 69 -4.37 93.96 -36.14
N PRO A 70 -5.61 94.48 -36.17
CA PRO A 70 -6.29 94.92 -34.96
C PRO A 70 -6.63 93.74 -34.05
N ALA A 71 -6.55 93.94 -32.74
CA ALA A 71 -7.15 93.04 -31.76
C ALA A 71 -8.66 93.27 -31.75
N THR A 72 -9.48 92.24 -31.56
CA THR A 72 -10.94 92.33 -31.62
C THR A 72 -11.55 91.77 -30.34
N ALA A 73 -12.27 92.61 -29.59
CA ALA A 73 -13.05 92.23 -28.43
C ALA A 73 -14.53 92.49 -28.74
N ARG A 74 -15.41 91.47 -28.71
CA ARG A 74 -16.83 91.60 -29.03
C ARG A 74 -17.71 91.01 -27.94
N GLY A 75 -18.67 91.77 -27.45
CA GLY A 75 -19.52 91.39 -26.30
C GLY A 75 -19.30 92.31 -25.11
N CYS A 76 -19.07 91.74 -23.92
CA CYS A 76 -18.98 92.45 -22.64
C CYS A 76 -17.78 91.94 -21.84
N ASP A 77 -17.04 92.83 -21.17
CA ASP A 77 -15.94 92.48 -20.26
C ASP A 77 -14.82 91.61 -20.88
N ASN A 78 -14.63 91.69 -22.20
CA ASN A 78 -13.62 90.89 -22.89
C ASN A 78 -12.26 91.59 -22.96
N ILE A 79 -11.19 90.81 -23.00
CA ILE A 79 -9.81 91.31 -23.11
C ILE A 79 -9.14 90.68 -24.34
N ALA A 80 -8.92 91.45 -25.40
CA ALA A 80 -8.11 91.07 -26.57
C ALA A 80 -6.82 91.89 -26.64
N ILE A 81 -5.65 91.25 -26.46
CA ILE A 81 -4.35 91.90 -26.46
C ILE A 81 -3.38 91.18 -27.40
N GLY A 82 -3.00 91.83 -28.49
CA GLY A 82 -2.01 91.34 -29.46
C GLY A 82 -2.49 91.46 -30.91
N PRO A 83 -1.56 91.43 -31.90
CA PRO A 83 -1.94 91.53 -33.31
C PRO A 83 -2.89 90.39 -33.71
N SER A 84 -4.07 90.75 -34.23
CA SER A 84 -5.13 89.81 -34.61
C SER A 84 -5.63 88.88 -33.48
N ALA A 85 -5.48 89.27 -32.21
CA ALA A 85 -6.14 88.57 -31.10
C ALA A 85 -7.67 88.74 -31.20
N VAL A 86 -8.44 87.71 -30.88
CA VAL A 86 -9.91 87.71 -30.90
C VAL A 86 -10.43 87.20 -29.56
N ALA A 87 -11.24 88.02 -28.89
CA ALA A 87 -11.98 87.69 -27.68
C ALA A 87 -13.47 87.94 -27.97
N ASP A 88 -14.22 86.89 -28.32
CA ASP A 88 -15.59 86.98 -28.84
C ASP A 88 -16.37 85.69 -28.55
N SER A 89 -17.12 85.64 -27.44
CA SER A 89 -17.95 84.46 -27.13
C SER A 89 -19.16 84.27 -28.07
N GLY A 90 -19.46 85.22 -28.96
CA GLY A 90 -20.69 85.22 -29.76
C GLY A 90 -21.98 85.35 -28.94
N SER A 91 -21.90 85.51 -27.61
CA SER A 91 -23.05 85.69 -26.72
C SER A 91 -23.78 86.99 -27.06
N SER A 92 -24.99 86.85 -27.59
CA SER A 92 -25.92 87.96 -27.88
C SER A 92 -27.06 88.06 -26.85
N THR A 93 -27.05 87.20 -25.84
CA THR A 93 -28.18 86.99 -24.90
C THR A 93 -28.00 87.66 -23.54
N GLY A 94 -27.09 88.62 -23.38
CA GLY A 94 -26.90 89.35 -22.12
C GLY A 94 -26.17 88.58 -21.02
N ALA A 95 -25.52 87.46 -21.34
CA ALA A 95 -24.57 86.80 -20.44
C ALA A 95 -23.18 87.45 -20.58
N TYR A 96 -22.52 87.73 -19.46
CA TYR A 96 -21.15 88.27 -19.40
C TYR A 96 -20.22 87.36 -20.21
N SER A 97 -19.61 87.91 -21.26
CA SER A 97 -18.73 87.16 -22.17
C SER A 97 -17.42 86.82 -21.47
N GLU A 98 -16.83 87.77 -20.72
CA GLU A 98 -15.67 87.60 -19.82
C GLU A 98 -14.49 86.81 -20.45
N THR A 99 -14.30 86.93 -21.76
CA THR A 99 -13.26 86.19 -22.47
C THR A 99 -11.93 86.92 -22.45
N VAL A 100 -10.84 86.18 -22.33
CA VAL A 100 -9.48 86.74 -22.33
C VAL A 100 -8.70 86.12 -23.47
N ALA A 101 -8.13 86.92 -24.37
CA ALA A 101 -7.26 86.49 -25.46
C ALA A 101 -6.01 87.36 -25.54
N ILE A 102 -4.88 86.81 -25.10
CA ILE A 102 -3.61 87.53 -25.03
C ILE A 102 -2.56 86.80 -25.87
N GLY A 103 -2.12 87.41 -26.97
CA GLY A 103 -1.12 86.86 -27.89
C GLY A 103 -1.38 87.21 -29.35
N ARG A 104 -0.37 87.08 -30.21
CA ARG A 104 -0.57 87.21 -31.67
C ARG A 104 -1.50 86.10 -32.16
N GLN A 105 -2.62 86.44 -32.80
CA GLN A 105 -3.61 85.49 -33.32
C GLN A 105 -4.17 84.53 -32.26
N SER A 106 -4.20 84.93 -30.98
CA SER A 106 -4.92 84.16 -29.95
C SER A 106 -6.43 84.33 -30.15
N VAL A 107 -7.22 83.27 -29.93
CA VAL A 107 -8.66 83.25 -30.16
C VAL A 107 -9.38 82.67 -28.94
N ALA A 108 -10.12 83.48 -28.20
CA ALA A 108 -11.03 83.04 -27.14
C ALA A 108 -12.47 83.30 -27.59
N THR A 109 -13.25 82.24 -27.81
CA THR A 109 -14.62 82.33 -28.36
C THR A 109 -15.66 81.48 -27.62
N GLY A 110 -15.27 80.78 -26.56
CA GLY A 110 -16.22 80.25 -25.58
C GLY A 110 -16.52 81.30 -24.51
N THR A 111 -17.69 81.24 -23.89
CA THR A 111 -18.06 82.10 -22.74
C THR A 111 -17.07 81.88 -21.59
N GLN A 112 -16.56 82.94 -20.96
CA GLN A 112 -15.52 82.88 -19.91
C GLN A 112 -14.23 82.13 -20.34
N ALA A 113 -13.96 82.00 -21.63
CA ALA A 113 -12.76 81.33 -22.12
C ALA A 113 -11.51 82.22 -21.96
N THR A 114 -10.39 81.62 -21.61
CA THR A 114 -9.10 82.30 -21.44
C THR A 114 -8.06 81.70 -22.39
N THR A 115 -7.37 82.55 -23.16
CA THR A 115 -6.21 82.20 -23.97
C THR A 115 -5.03 83.11 -23.67
N LEU A 116 -3.84 82.50 -23.53
CA LEU A 116 -2.58 83.20 -23.33
C LEU A 116 -1.47 82.52 -24.15
N GLY A 117 -1.06 83.13 -25.26
CA GLY A 117 -0.04 82.60 -26.15
C GLY A 117 -0.35 82.85 -27.62
N GLY A 118 0.67 82.95 -28.47
CA GLY A 118 0.46 83.17 -29.89
C GLY A 118 -0.20 81.97 -30.56
N ASN A 119 -1.28 82.18 -31.32
CA ASN A 119 -2.09 81.12 -31.96
C ASN A 119 -2.76 80.16 -30.96
N ALA A 120 -2.87 80.54 -29.69
CA ALA A 120 -3.66 79.78 -28.73
C ALA A 120 -5.16 79.93 -29.05
N VAL A 121 -5.94 78.87 -28.90
CA VAL A 121 -7.37 78.83 -29.23
C VAL A 121 -8.15 78.23 -28.05
N ALA A 122 -9.13 78.94 -27.51
CA ALA A 122 -10.10 78.41 -26.56
C ALA A 122 -11.51 78.70 -27.08
N THR A 123 -12.22 77.68 -27.54
CA THR A 123 -13.57 77.80 -28.14
C THR A 123 -14.65 77.17 -27.28
N GLY A 124 -14.30 76.34 -26.29
CA GLY A 124 -15.25 75.80 -25.34
C GLY A 124 -15.58 76.81 -24.24
N ASP A 125 -16.81 76.79 -23.72
CA ASP A 125 -17.17 77.62 -22.56
C ASP A 125 -16.31 77.23 -21.34
N HIS A 126 -15.87 78.22 -20.56
CA HIS A 126 -14.94 78.08 -19.43
C HIS A 126 -13.60 77.42 -19.80
N ALA A 127 -13.24 77.37 -21.09
CA ALA A 127 -12.00 76.73 -21.52
C ALA A 127 -10.79 77.62 -21.28
N THR A 128 -9.67 77.02 -20.91
CA THR A 128 -8.40 77.73 -20.66
C THR A 128 -7.29 77.16 -21.55
N ALA A 129 -6.72 77.95 -22.45
CA ALA A 129 -5.58 77.58 -23.30
C ALA A 129 -4.36 78.48 -23.08
N ILE A 130 -3.30 77.96 -22.45
CA ILE A 130 -2.09 78.71 -22.12
C ILE A 130 -0.88 78.08 -22.81
N GLY A 131 -0.23 78.82 -23.70
CA GLY A 131 0.92 78.37 -24.50
C GLY A 131 0.73 78.64 -25.98
N ALA A 132 1.83 78.82 -26.73
CA ALA A 132 1.72 79.01 -28.18
C ALA A 132 1.10 77.77 -28.84
N PHE A 133 0.11 77.96 -29.70
CA PHE A 133 -0.65 76.87 -30.35
C PHE A 133 -1.41 75.93 -29.38
N ALA A 134 -1.62 76.32 -28.12
CA ALA A 134 -2.48 75.54 -27.22
C ALA A 134 -3.95 75.62 -27.69
N GLY A 135 -4.69 74.50 -27.66
CA GLY A 135 -6.07 74.40 -28.10
C GLY A 135 -6.97 73.81 -27.01
N ALA A 136 -7.91 74.57 -26.46
CA ALA A 136 -8.92 74.09 -25.52
C ALA A 136 -10.32 74.26 -26.12
N THR A 137 -10.81 73.23 -26.81
CA THR A 137 -12.06 73.33 -27.61
C THR A 137 -13.29 72.73 -26.92
N GLY A 138 -13.10 71.91 -25.90
CA GLY A 138 -14.19 71.33 -25.11
C GLY A 138 -14.69 72.25 -23.98
N LEU A 139 -15.94 72.05 -23.56
CA LEU A 139 -16.53 72.71 -22.38
C LEU A 139 -15.70 72.44 -21.12
N ASN A 140 -15.32 73.46 -20.34
CA ASN A 140 -14.44 73.35 -19.17
C ASN A 140 -13.06 72.70 -19.46
N ALA A 141 -12.60 72.70 -20.70
CA ALA A 141 -11.31 72.11 -21.06
C ALA A 141 -10.14 73.01 -20.65
N THR A 142 -9.05 72.42 -20.18
CA THR A 142 -7.82 73.15 -19.83
C THR A 142 -6.64 72.58 -20.61
N ALA A 143 -6.00 73.40 -21.43
CA ALA A 143 -4.77 73.08 -22.17
C ALA A 143 -3.64 74.04 -21.77
N VAL A 144 -2.56 73.53 -21.18
CA VAL A 144 -1.41 74.32 -20.72
C VAL A 144 -0.11 73.73 -21.26
N GLY A 145 0.53 74.42 -22.21
CA GLY A 145 1.78 74.00 -22.85
C GLY A 145 1.79 74.36 -24.33
N GLN A 146 2.97 74.48 -24.93
CA GLN A 146 3.08 74.72 -26.38
C GLN A 146 2.47 73.54 -27.15
N GLY A 147 1.48 73.80 -27.99
CA GLY A 147 0.77 72.78 -28.75
C GLY A 147 -0.04 71.79 -27.91
N ALA A 148 -0.34 72.09 -26.64
CA ALA A 148 -1.22 71.25 -25.82
C ALA A 148 -2.66 71.32 -26.35
N VAL A 149 -3.37 70.20 -26.40
CA VAL A 149 -4.73 70.11 -26.97
C VAL A 149 -5.65 69.39 -26.00
N ALA A 150 -6.70 70.09 -25.54
CA ALA A 150 -7.78 69.56 -24.74
C ALA A 150 -9.10 69.71 -25.52
N ASN A 151 -9.48 68.65 -26.25
CA ASN A 151 -10.60 68.71 -27.20
C ASN A 151 -11.95 68.30 -26.60
N GLY A 152 -11.94 67.58 -25.49
CA GLY A 152 -13.16 67.06 -24.90
C GLY A 152 -13.70 67.88 -23.74
N ALA A 153 -14.97 67.66 -23.39
CA ALA A 153 -15.57 68.25 -22.21
C ALA A 153 -14.79 67.85 -20.94
N THR A 154 -14.48 68.82 -20.08
CA THR A 154 -13.67 68.69 -18.86
C THR A 154 -12.29 68.04 -19.07
N ALA A 155 -11.75 68.09 -20.29
CA ALA A 155 -10.43 67.54 -20.61
C ALA A 155 -9.31 68.39 -20.01
N SER A 156 -8.25 67.76 -19.52
CA SER A 156 -7.10 68.44 -18.91
C SER A 156 -5.79 68.01 -19.58
N ALA A 157 -5.16 68.89 -20.36
CA ALA A 157 -3.88 68.65 -21.03
C ALA A 157 -2.80 69.62 -20.51
N PHE A 158 -1.83 69.12 -19.76
CA PHE A 158 -0.71 69.89 -19.22
C PHE A 158 0.63 69.36 -19.74
N GLY A 159 1.36 70.14 -20.54
CA GLY A 159 2.66 69.79 -21.13
C GLY A 159 2.74 70.12 -22.61
N SER A 160 3.95 70.30 -23.15
CA SER A 160 4.13 70.56 -24.59
C SER A 160 3.66 69.36 -25.41
N GLY A 161 2.73 69.58 -26.34
CA GLY A 161 2.11 68.54 -27.15
C GLY A 161 1.25 67.53 -26.37
N ALA A 162 0.85 67.83 -25.12
CA ALA A 162 -0.08 66.97 -24.38
C ALA A 162 -1.45 66.96 -25.07
N PHE A 163 -2.13 65.81 -25.10
CA PHE A 163 -3.40 65.62 -25.78
C PHE A 163 -4.41 64.95 -24.86
N ALA A 164 -5.58 65.56 -24.67
CA ALA A 164 -6.67 65.03 -23.85
C ALA A 164 -8.02 65.16 -24.60
N VAL A 165 -8.85 64.12 -24.48
CA VAL A 165 -10.25 64.05 -24.95
C VAL A 165 -11.25 64.08 -23.77
N ASP A 166 -12.52 63.75 -24.00
CA ASP A 166 -13.61 63.90 -23.02
C ASP A 166 -13.29 63.29 -21.64
N GLN A 167 -13.43 64.09 -20.59
CA GLN A 167 -13.22 63.67 -19.20
C GLN A 167 -11.86 62.99 -18.95
N SER A 168 -10.86 63.27 -19.78
CA SER A 168 -9.54 62.66 -19.71
C SER A 168 -8.48 63.64 -19.22
N THR A 169 -7.38 63.10 -18.68
CA THR A 169 -6.27 63.88 -18.12
C THR A 169 -4.96 63.45 -18.74
N ALA A 170 -4.24 64.37 -19.38
CA ALA A 170 -2.91 64.19 -19.91
C ALA A 170 -1.94 65.18 -19.25
N VAL A 171 -0.94 64.70 -18.50
CA VAL A 171 0.05 65.53 -17.80
C VAL A 171 1.46 65.05 -18.13
N GLY A 172 2.20 65.81 -18.93
CA GLY A 172 3.56 65.52 -19.36
C GLY A 172 3.80 65.94 -20.82
N GLN A 173 5.06 66.13 -21.19
CA GLN A 173 5.40 66.39 -22.60
C GLN A 173 4.98 65.20 -23.46
N SER A 174 4.17 65.45 -24.49
CA SER A 174 3.56 64.43 -25.35
C SER A 174 2.77 63.34 -24.62
N ALA A 175 2.25 63.61 -23.41
CA ALA A 175 1.30 62.71 -22.76
C ALA A 175 -0.01 62.68 -23.58
N SER A 176 -0.60 61.52 -23.79
CA SER A 176 -1.73 61.34 -24.70
C SER A 176 -2.83 60.49 -24.07
N ALA A 177 -3.92 61.14 -23.68
CA ALA A 177 -5.15 60.51 -23.18
C ALA A 177 -6.20 60.57 -24.31
N THR A 178 -6.41 59.44 -24.99
CA THR A 178 -7.10 59.38 -26.30
C THR A 178 -8.51 58.82 -26.25
N ALA A 179 -8.95 58.31 -25.09
CA ALA A 179 -10.31 57.84 -24.88
C ALA A 179 -10.94 58.49 -23.65
N THR A 180 -12.27 58.45 -23.59
CA THR A 180 -13.03 59.02 -22.47
C THR A 180 -12.58 58.41 -21.14
N PHE A 181 -12.48 59.24 -20.09
CA PHE A 181 -12.02 58.86 -18.74
C PHE A 181 -10.56 58.39 -18.62
N SER A 182 -9.78 58.41 -19.70
CA SER A 182 -8.39 57.96 -19.65
C SER A 182 -7.48 58.95 -18.90
N THR A 183 -6.43 58.43 -18.27
CA THR A 183 -5.44 59.24 -17.54
C THR A 183 -4.03 58.87 -17.99
N ALA A 184 -3.30 59.83 -18.55
CA ALA A 184 -1.91 59.70 -18.98
C ALA A 184 -1.03 60.71 -18.23
N VAL A 185 -0.23 60.26 -17.27
CA VAL A 185 0.68 61.12 -16.49
C VAL A 185 2.12 60.64 -16.66
N GLY A 186 2.96 61.49 -17.23
CA GLY A 186 4.36 61.22 -17.53
C GLY A 186 4.70 61.58 -18.98
N LYS A 187 5.97 61.94 -19.23
CA LYS A 187 6.43 62.27 -20.59
C LYS A 187 6.26 61.05 -21.50
N GLY A 188 5.57 61.25 -22.63
CA GLY A 188 5.27 60.22 -23.62
C GLY A 188 4.31 59.12 -23.13
N SER A 189 3.65 59.29 -21.99
CA SER A 189 2.63 58.34 -21.54
C SER A 189 1.44 58.32 -22.50
N SER A 190 0.83 57.16 -22.71
CA SER A 190 -0.31 56.97 -23.59
C SER A 190 -1.40 56.14 -22.91
N ALA A 191 -2.62 56.65 -22.89
CA ALA A 191 -3.79 55.97 -22.35
C ALA A 191 -4.93 55.96 -23.39
N ALA A 192 -5.38 54.78 -23.78
CA ALA A 192 -6.44 54.54 -24.75
C ALA A 192 -7.66 53.87 -24.08
N GLY A 193 -8.11 54.46 -22.97
CA GLY A 193 -9.25 53.99 -22.17
C GLY A 193 -8.86 53.47 -20.79
N GLY A 194 -7.59 53.61 -20.42
CA GLY A 194 -7.03 53.16 -19.15
C GLY A 194 -6.26 54.24 -18.39
N THR A 195 -5.38 53.80 -17.51
CA THR A 195 -4.51 54.65 -16.69
C THR A 195 -3.04 54.34 -16.96
N ALA A 196 -2.31 55.31 -17.51
CA ALA A 196 -0.88 55.24 -17.76
C ALA A 196 -0.15 56.27 -16.87
N LEU A 197 0.67 55.79 -15.93
CA LEU A 197 1.40 56.62 -14.97
C LEU A 197 2.90 56.29 -15.03
N GLY A 198 3.71 57.13 -15.65
CA GLY A 198 5.16 56.96 -15.78
C GLY A 198 5.73 57.47 -17.10
N PHE A 199 7.06 57.56 -17.19
CA PHE A 199 7.73 57.85 -18.47
C PHE A 199 7.43 56.73 -19.47
N GLN A 200 6.84 57.08 -20.62
CA GLN A 200 6.43 56.13 -21.67
C GLN A 200 5.52 54.98 -21.19
N ALA A 201 4.79 55.15 -20.09
CA ALA A 201 3.77 54.17 -19.71
C ALA A 201 2.67 54.09 -20.79
N ASN A 202 2.27 52.88 -21.17
CA ASN A 202 1.31 52.63 -22.23
C ASN A 202 0.14 51.77 -21.71
N ALA A 203 -1.00 52.39 -21.45
CA ALA A 203 -2.28 51.73 -21.23
C ALA A 203 -3.06 51.73 -22.55
N GLY A 204 -2.70 50.82 -23.45
CA GLY A 204 -3.08 50.83 -24.87
C GLY A 204 -4.48 50.33 -25.20
N ALA A 205 -5.29 49.97 -24.21
CA ALA A 205 -6.63 49.46 -24.37
C ALA A 205 -7.57 49.94 -23.25
N GLY A 206 -8.87 49.64 -23.40
CA GLY A 206 -9.88 49.93 -22.38
C GLY A 206 -9.59 49.22 -21.06
N ASP A 207 -9.79 49.92 -19.95
CA ASP A 207 -9.57 49.44 -18.57
C ASP A 207 -8.12 48.98 -18.29
N ALA A 208 -7.17 49.27 -19.18
CA ALA A 208 -5.76 48.89 -18.99
C ALA A 208 -5.08 49.77 -17.93
N VAL A 209 -4.15 49.22 -17.17
CA VAL A 209 -3.38 49.95 -16.15
C VAL A 209 -1.89 49.75 -16.36
N ALA A 210 -1.17 50.80 -16.72
CA ALA A 210 0.28 50.80 -16.88
C ALA A 210 0.90 51.76 -15.84
N LEU A 211 1.61 51.21 -14.85
CA LEU A 211 2.26 51.96 -13.79
C LEU A 211 3.78 51.76 -13.80
N GLY A 212 4.51 52.86 -13.89
CA GLY A 212 5.97 52.90 -13.91
C GLY A 212 6.52 53.14 -15.32
N VAL A 213 7.84 53.36 -15.36
CA VAL A 213 8.59 53.60 -16.60
C VAL A 213 8.38 52.42 -17.57
N ASP A 214 8.18 52.72 -18.85
CA ASP A 214 8.06 51.74 -19.96
C ASP A 214 7.08 50.57 -19.69
N SER A 215 6.14 50.73 -18.76
CA SER A 215 5.12 49.72 -18.49
C SER A 215 4.13 49.67 -19.66
N SER A 216 3.75 48.48 -20.11
CA SER A 216 2.88 48.29 -21.27
C SER A 216 1.73 47.34 -20.96
N ALA A 217 0.54 47.89 -20.78
CA ALA A 217 -0.71 47.15 -20.66
C ALA A 217 -1.49 47.33 -21.98
N SER A 218 -1.34 46.38 -22.90
CA SER A 218 -1.73 46.53 -24.31
C SER A 218 -3.09 45.92 -24.67
N ALA A 219 -3.78 45.31 -23.71
CA ALA A 219 -5.02 44.58 -23.93
C ALA A 219 -6.08 44.98 -22.89
N THR A 220 -7.35 44.72 -23.20
CA THR A 220 -8.46 45.11 -22.34
C THR A 220 -8.33 44.51 -20.94
N GLY A 221 -8.47 45.35 -19.90
CA GLY A 221 -8.36 44.95 -18.50
C GLY A 221 -6.98 44.45 -18.07
N SER A 222 -5.93 44.65 -18.88
CA SER A 222 -4.58 44.21 -18.53
C SER A 222 -3.88 45.17 -17.58
N VAL A 223 -2.98 44.66 -16.74
CA VAL A 223 -2.26 45.45 -15.72
C VAL A 223 -0.77 45.19 -15.86
N ALA A 224 0.03 46.26 -16.01
CA ALA A 224 1.48 46.20 -16.09
C ALA A 224 2.11 47.16 -15.07
N ILE A 225 2.97 46.64 -14.19
CA ILE A 225 3.63 47.43 -13.13
C ILE A 225 5.15 47.25 -13.19
N ALA A 226 5.87 48.38 -13.14
CA ALA A 226 7.34 48.47 -13.09
C ALA A 226 8.05 47.83 -14.29
N ARG A 227 7.98 48.47 -15.47
CA ARG A 227 8.56 47.98 -16.75
C ARG A 227 8.07 46.58 -17.17
N ALA A 228 6.86 46.21 -16.76
CA ALA A 228 6.22 44.96 -17.15
C ALA A 228 5.46 45.10 -18.47
N THR A 229 5.17 43.98 -19.12
CA THR A 229 4.34 43.89 -20.33
C THR A 229 3.17 42.94 -20.07
N ALA A 230 1.94 43.42 -20.22
CA ALA A 230 0.71 42.65 -20.14
C ALA A 230 -0.07 42.81 -21.46
N SER A 231 0.11 41.87 -22.39
CA SER A 231 -0.35 41.95 -23.78
C SER A 231 -1.60 41.13 -24.08
N ALA A 232 -2.11 40.37 -23.11
CA ALA A 232 -3.34 39.59 -23.23
C ALA A 232 -4.48 40.12 -22.36
N VAL A 233 -5.71 39.77 -22.72
CA VAL A 233 -6.93 40.21 -22.01
C VAL A 233 -6.91 39.73 -20.57
N ASN A 234 -7.23 40.63 -19.63
CA ASN A 234 -7.19 40.39 -18.17
C ASN A 234 -5.85 39.87 -17.63
N ALA A 235 -4.75 40.05 -18.37
CA ALA A 235 -3.43 39.61 -17.93
C ALA A 235 -2.82 40.61 -16.95
N VAL A 236 -2.10 40.11 -15.96
CA VAL A 236 -1.45 40.94 -14.93
C VAL A 236 0.05 40.65 -14.92
N ALA A 237 0.88 41.66 -15.13
CA ALA A 237 2.33 41.57 -15.09
C ALA A 237 2.89 42.55 -14.06
N ILE A 238 3.62 42.05 -13.06
CA ILE A 238 4.17 42.86 -11.97
C ILE A 238 5.66 42.57 -11.82
N GLY A 239 6.50 43.56 -12.13
CA GLY A 239 7.95 43.51 -11.99
C GLY A 239 8.69 43.73 -13.32
N GLU A 240 9.95 44.14 -13.21
CA GLU A 240 10.77 44.47 -14.38
C GLU A 240 10.94 43.27 -15.31
N GLY A 241 10.52 43.44 -16.57
CA GLY A 241 10.56 42.38 -17.57
C GLY A 241 9.52 41.28 -17.38
N ALA A 242 8.59 41.40 -16.41
CA ALA A 242 7.47 40.48 -16.30
C ALA A 242 6.62 40.55 -17.57
N ASN A 243 6.30 39.39 -18.15
CA ASN A 243 5.59 39.26 -19.42
C ASN A 243 4.35 38.36 -19.26
N ALA A 244 3.18 38.96 -19.18
CA ALA A 244 1.90 38.26 -19.16
C ALA A 244 1.25 38.31 -20.55
N ALA A 245 1.54 37.28 -21.35
CA ALA A 245 1.12 37.16 -22.75
C ALA A 245 -0.05 36.19 -22.96
N ASP A 246 -0.54 35.56 -21.88
CA ASP A 246 -1.65 34.62 -21.91
C ASP A 246 -2.86 35.22 -21.18
N ALA A 247 -4.07 35.02 -21.73
CA ALA A 247 -5.29 35.59 -21.16
C ALA A 247 -5.55 35.08 -19.73
N ASN A 248 -6.17 35.92 -18.90
CA ASN A 248 -6.54 35.61 -17.50
C ASN A 248 -5.37 35.08 -16.65
N SER A 249 -4.13 35.44 -16.99
CA SER A 249 -2.91 34.91 -16.34
C SER A 249 -2.12 36.02 -15.64
N VAL A 250 -1.27 35.62 -14.69
CA VAL A 250 -0.47 36.53 -13.87
C VAL A 250 1.02 36.19 -14.00
N ALA A 251 1.85 37.14 -14.41
CA ALA A 251 3.31 37.09 -14.28
C ALA A 251 3.72 37.93 -13.06
N LEU A 252 4.25 37.27 -12.02
CA LEU A 252 4.62 37.90 -10.75
C LEU A 252 6.12 37.79 -10.48
N GLY A 253 6.80 38.94 -10.47
CA GLY A 253 8.22 39.08 -10.23
C GLY A 253 9.02 39.39 -11.49
N SER A 254 10.24 39.90 -11.30
CA SER A 254 11.11 40.28 -12.42
C SER A 254 11.37 39.09 -13.35
N ASN A 255 11.24 39.33 -14.65
CA ASN A 255 11.39 38.34 -15.72
C ASN A 255 10.48 37.10 -15.58
N ALA A 256 9.38 37.19 -14.83
CA ALA A 256 8.36 36.15 -14.82
C ALA A 256 7.63 36.14 -16.17
N ALA A 257 7.36 34.97 -16.72
CA ALA A 257 6.65 34.83 -17.98
C ALA A 257 5.50 33.84 -17.82
N THR A 258 4.30 34.22 -18.28
CA THR A 258 3.16 33.28 -18.33
C THR A 258 3.37 32.25 -19.43
N ARG A 259 2.53 31.21 -19.40
CA ARG A 259 2.34 30.24 -20.48
C ARG A 259 0.87 29.86 -20.50
N ALA A 260 0.38 29.39 -21.65
CA ALA A 260 -0.93 28.76 -21.77
C ALA A 260 -1.20 27.72 -20.67
N ALA A 261 -2.39 27.77 -20.09
CA ALA A 261 -2.84 26.81 -19.08
C ALA A 261 -2.98 25.41 -19.69
N THR A 262 -2.47 24.39 -18.99
CA THR A 262 -2.59 22.99 -19.40
C THR A 262 -3.49 22.26 -18.42
N THR A 263 -4.53 21.60 -18.93
CA THR A 263 -5.33 20.66 -18.11
C THR A 263 -4.58 19.34 -17.99
N VAL A 264 -4.29 18.91 -16.76
CA VAL A 264 -3.64 17.62 -16.48
C VAL A 264 -4.65 16.75 -15.73
N SER A 265 -5.22 15.76 -16.40
CA SER A 265 -6.22 14.84 -15.81
C SER A 265 -5.59 13.55 -15.28
N SER A 266 -4.41 13.20 -15.76
CA SER A 266 -3.67 12.00 -15.38
C SER A 266 -2.18 12.09 -15.74
N VAL A 267 -1.35 11.30 -15.06
CA VAL A 267 0.06 11.06 -15.38
C VAL A 267 0.39 9.57 -15.23
N THR A 268 1.27 9.05 -16.08
CA THR A 268 1.83 7.71 -15.90
C THR A 268 3.31 7.83 -15.56
N LEU A 269 3.72 7.28 -14.41
CA LEU A 269 5.10 7.25 -13.96
C LEU A 269 5.52 5.80 -13.78
N ASN A 270 6.57 5.37 -14.49
CA ASN A 270 7.10 4.00 -14.44
C ASN A 270 6.01 2.92 -14.62
N GLY A 271 5.03 3.16 -15.50
CA GLY A 271 3.92 2.24 -15.76
C GLY A 271 2.74 2.33 -14.77
N VAL A 272 2.84 3.14 -13.71
CA VAL A 272 1.76 3.37 -12.74
C VAL A 272 0.97 4.61 -13.15
N GLY A 273 -0.34 4.47 -13.32
CA GLY A 273 -1.26 5.56 -13.65
C GLY A 273 -1.78 6.27 -12.41
N TYR A 274 -1.68 7.59 -12.41
CA TYR A 274 -2.30 8.50 -11.43
C TYR A 274 -3.32 9.35 -12.18
N SER A 275 -4.59 9.32 -11.77
CA SER A 275 -5.69 9.99 -12.46
C SER A 275 -6.71 10.54 -11.47
N GLY A 276 -7.68 11.32 -11.97
CA GLY A 276 -8.73 11.91 -11.13
C GLY A 276 -8.29 13.22 -10.47
N PHE A 277 -7.36 13.94 -11.11
CA PHE A 277 -6.94 15.26 -10.64
C PHE A 277 -8.08 16.27 -10.78
N ALA A 278 -8.28 17.09 -9.75
CA ALA A 278 -9.34 18.08 -9.68
C ALA A 278 -8.99 19.39 -10.40
N GLY A 279 -10.04 20.10 -10.84
CA GLY A 279 -9.95 21.46 -11.36
C GLY A 279 -9.80 21.57 -12.88
N THR A 280 -10.11 22.75 -13.40
CA THR A 280 -9.93 23.13 -14.82
C THR A 280 -9.31 24.53 -14.85
N PRO A 281 -8.03 24.67 -15.21
CA PRO A 281 -7.35 25.96 -15.14
C PRO A 281 -7.85 26.91 -16.23
N VAL A 282 -8.10 28.17 -15.86
CA VAL A 282 -8.54 29.26 -16.77
C VAL A 282 -7.40 30.19 -17.19
N GLY A 283 -6.22 29.99 -16.60
CA GLY A 283 -5.00 30.78 -16.74
C GLY A 283 -3.95 30.24 -15.77
N VAL A 284 -2.78 30.87 -15.73
CA VAL A 284 -1.70 30.48 -14.80
C VAL A 284 -1.23 31.66 -13.97
N VAL A 285 -0.76 31.39 -12.76
CA VAL A 285 0.11 32.32 -12.02
C VAL A 285 1.54 31.83 -12.19
N SER A 286 2.35 32.58 -12.91
CA SER A 286 3.78 32.34 -13.06
C SER A 286 4.57 33.23 -12.12
N VAL A 287 5.43 32.61 -11.30
CA VAL A 287 6.33 33.33 -10.37
C VAL A 287 7.76 33.44 -10.91
N GLY A 288 8.01 33.03 -12.16
CA GLY A 288 9.34 32.98 -12.75
C GLY A 288 9.34 32.63 -14.22
N SER A 289 10.48 32.17 -14.71
CA SER A 289 10.66 31.68 -16.08
C SER A 289 11.51 30.40 -16.04
N ALA A 290 11.55 29.67 -17.15
CA ALA A 290 12.29 28.40 -17.22
C ALA A 290 13.79 28.63 -16.92
N GLY A 291 14.32 27.89 -15.95
CA GLY A 291 15.69 28.05 -15.44
C GLY A 291 15.88 29.18 -14.43
N ALA A 292 14.82 29.95 -14.13
CA ALA A 292 14.79 31.03 -13.14
C ALA A 292 13.52 30.93 -12.27
N GLU A 293 13.24 29.72 -11.79
CA GLU A 293 12.10 29.42 -10.93
C GLU A 293 12.26 30.05 -9.54
N ARG A 294 11.15 30.40 -8.90
CA ARG A 294 11.12 30.93 -7.54
C ARG A 294 10.45 29.96 -6.59
N GLN A 295 10.96 29.89 -5.37
CA GLN A 295 10.27 29.22 -4.27
C GLN A 295 9.06 30.04 -3.84
N ILE A 296 7.95 29.35 -3.54
CA ILE A 296 6.79 29.93 -2.87
C ILE A 296 6.89 29.49 -1.40
N VAL A 297 7.22 30.43 -0.52
CA VAL A 297 7.45 30.18 0.90
C VAL A 297 6.23 30.55 1.75
N ASN A 298 6.17 30.04 2.98
CA ASN A 298 5.06 30.25 3.92
C ASN A 298 3.71 29.69 3.43
N VAL A 299 3.75 28.57 2.70
CA VAL A 299 2.57 27.84 2.27
C VAL A 299 2.15 26.88 3.39
N ALA A 300 0.96 27.11 3.98
CA ALA A 300 0.35 26.20 4.94
C ALA A 300 0.04 24.84 4.29
N ALA A 301 -0.17 23.80 5.10
CA ALA A 301 -0.50 22.48 4.56
C ALA A 301 -1.87 22.51 3.87
N GLY A 302 -1.92 22.15 2.59
CA GLY A 302 -3.16 22.10 1.82
C GLY A 302 -4.03 20.89 2.19
N ALA A 303 -5.33 20.94 1.90
CA ALA A 303 -6.18 19.77 2.08
C ALA A 303 -5.74 18.60 1.18
N ILE A 304 -5.74 17.37 1.70
CA ILE A 304 -5.46 16.15 0.93
C ILE A 304 -6.78 15.40 0.73
N SER A 305 -7.43 15.63 -0.40
CA SER A 305 -8.67 14.96 -0.82
C SER A 305 -8.80 14.91 -2.34
N ALA A 306 -9.69 14.08 -2.88
CA ALA A 306 -9.88 13.91 -4.33
C ALA A 306 -10.35 15.19 -5.06
N THR A 307 -10.92 16.15 -4.33
CA THR A 307 -11.45 17.41 -4.89
C THR A 307 -10.60 18.63 -4.52
N SER A 308 -9.51 18.44 -3.77
CA SER A 308 -8.67 19.55 -3.33
C SER A 308 -7.92 20.18 -4.50
N THR A 309 -7.90 21.51 -4.52
CA THR A 309 -7.09 22.33 -5.44
C THR A 309 -6.08 23.20 -4.67
N ASP A 310 -5.80 22.85 -3.42
CA ASP A 310 -4.85 23.55 -2.58
C ASP A 310 -3.40 23.22 -2.97
N ALA A 311 -2.49 24.18 -2.76
CA ALA A 311 -1.06 23.91 -2.89
C ALA A 311 -0.58 22.93 -1.81
N VAL A 312 0.25 21.96 -2.21
CA VAL A 312 0.91 21.03 -1.28
C VAL A 312 2.27 21.60 -0.87
N ASN A 313 2.56 21.60 0.43
CA ASN A 313 3.83 22.10 0.95
C ASN A 313 4.85 20.97 1.21
N GLY A 314 6.09 21.35 1.57
CA GLY A 314 7.17 20.39 1.78
C GLY A 314 6.96 19.41 2.93
N SER A 315 6.24 19.78 4.00
CA SER A 315 6.04 18.87 5.14
C SER A 315 5.08 17.73 4.82
N GLN A 316 4.10 17.96 3.93
CA GLN A 316 3.19 16.94 3.43
C GLN A 316 3.91 15.93 2.53
N LEU A 317 4.81 16.40 1.65
CA LEU A 317 5.62 15.49 0.84
C LEU A 317 6.63 14.72 1.71
N PHE A 318 7.21 15.38 2.70
CA PHE A 318 8.15 14.76 3.63
C PHE A 318 7.51 13.66 4.49
N SER A 319 6.25 13.82 4.93
CA SER A 319 5.55 12.77 5.69
C SER A 319 5.35 11.49 4.86
N ILE A 320 5.05 11.64 3.57
CA ILE A 320 4.96 10.51 2.63
C ILE A 320 6.35 9.88 2.42
N ALA A 321 7.40 10.69 2.25
CA ALA A 321 8.77 10.18 2.10
C ALA A 321 9.22 9.37 3.32
N ASN A 322 8.87 9.80 4.54
CA ASN A 322 9.14 9.03 5.76
C ASN A 322 8.40 7.68 5.76
N GLN A 323 7.13 7.66 5.33
CA GLN A 323 6.37 6.41 5.24
C GLN A 323 6.99 5.42 4.23
N VAL A 324 7.51 5.92 3.10
CA VAL A 324 8.25 5.09 2.13
C VAL A 324 9.57 4.58 2.71
N SER A 325 10.28 5.38 3.51
CA SER A 325 11.48 4.93 4.23
C SER A 325 11.16 3.80 5.21
N THR A 326 10.06 3.90 5.97
CA THR A 326 9.59 2.83 6.86
C THR A 326 9.32 1.53 6.09
N LEU A 327 8.59 1.62 4.97
CA LEU A 327 8.33 0.47 4.10
C LEU A 327 9.62 -0.19 3.59
N THR A 328 10.66 0.61 3.30
CA THR A 328 11.96 0.11 2.88
C THR A 328 12.65 -0.70 3.98
N THR A 329 12.60 -0.22 5.24
CA THR A 329 13.13 -0.94 6.39
C THR A 329 12.37 -2.24 6.66
N ASP A 330 11.04 -2.20 6.59
CA ASP A 330 10.19 -3.38 6.79
C ASP A 330 10.48 -4.45 5.73
N LEU A 331 10.67 -4.05 4.47
CA LEU A 331 11.04 -4.96 3.38
C LEU A 331 12.42 -5.61 3.61
N ALA A 332 13.40 -4.86 4.13
CA ALA A 332 14.70 -5.41 4.47
C ALA A 332 14.61 -6.42 5.63
N ALA A 333 13.79 -6.14 6.65
CA ALA A 333 13.54 -7.06 7.75
C ALA A 333 12.86 -8.35 7.30
N LEU A 334 11.87 -8.24 6.40
CA LEU A 334 11.22 -9.38 5.77
C LEU A 334 12.22 -10.21 4.95
N THR A 335 13.05 -9.55 4.14
CA THR A 335 14.10 -10.21 3.34
C THR A 335 15.06 -10.99 4.22
N ASN A 336 15.50 -10.40 5.34
CA ASN A 336 16.34 -11.09 6.32
C ASN A 336 15.63 -12.29 6.97
N THR A 337 14.34 -12.18 7.27
CA THR A 337 13.56 -13.28 7.85
C THR A 337 13.42 -14.44 6.86
N VAL A 338 13.09 -14.14 5.60
CA VAL A 338 13.01 -15.15 4.52
C VAL A 338 14.37 -15.79 4.25
N GLY A 339 15.45 -14.99 4.25
CA GLY A 339 16.82 -15.49 4.14
C GLY A 339 17.22 -16.38 5.31
N LYS A 340 16.82 -16.05 6.55
CA LYS A 340 17.00 -16.92 7.71
C LYS A 340 16.25 -18.22 7.54
N ILE A 341 14.98 -18.22 7.14
CA ILE A 341 14.22 -19.47 6.89
C ILE A 341 14.92 -20.33 5.83
N SER A 342 15.35 -19.70 4.73
CA SER A 342 16.01 -20.40 3.62
C SER A 342 17.37 -21.00 4.02
N SER A 343 18.06 -20.43 5.00
CA SER A 343 19.37 -20.90 5.48
C SER A 343 19.29 -21.77 6.74
N SER A 344 18.30 -21.56 7.61
CA SER A 344 18.09 -22.31 8.86
C SER A 344 17.33 -23.61 8.65
N VAL A 345 16.60 -23.73 7.54
CA VAL A 345 16.02 -24.98 7.05
C VAL A 345 16.81 -25.40 5.80
N PRO A 346 17.90 -26.19 5.94
CA PRO A 346 18.64 -26.66 4.77
C PRO A 346 17.69 -27.41 3.85
N SER A 347 17.50 -26.95 2.61
CA SER A 347 16.67 -27.66 1.63
C SER A 347 17.45 -28.86 1.08
N GLY A 348 16.79 -30.00 1.05
CA GLY A 348 17.26 -31.15 0.30
C GLY A 348 17.00 -30.97 -1.20
N THR A 349 17.44 -31.94 -2.00
CA THR A 349 17.09 -32.01 -3.42
C THR A 349 15.74 -32.71 -3.57
N VAL A 350 14.80 -32.10 -4.30
CA VAL A 350 13.55 -32.74 -4.73
C VAL A 350 13.56 -32.84 -6.26
N ALA A 351 13.40 -34.05 -6.80
CA ALA A 351 13.34 -34.27 -8.24
C ALA A 351 11.94 -33.98 -8.83
N ASP A 352 10.89 -34.19 -8.03
CA ASP A 352 9.49 -33.94 -8.38
C ASP A 352 8.89 -32.89 -7.44
N SER A 353 8.02 -32.03 -7.99
CA SER A 353 7.40 -30.90 -7.26
C SER A 353 6.49 -31.31 -6.10
N THR A 354 6.04 -32.56 -6.07
CA THR A 354 5.21 -33.11 -4.98
C THR A 354 6.02 -33.58 -3.77
N GLY A 355 7.36 -33.64 -3.89
CA GLY A 355 8.25 -34.11 -2.83
C GLY A 355 8.55 -33.06 -1.76
N THR A 356 8.86 -33.52 -0.55
CA THR A 356 9.36 -32.68 0.56
C THR A 356 10.73 -33.17 1.01
N ALA A 357 11.78 -32.36 0.87
CA ALA A 357 13.13 -32.70 1.32
C ALA A 357 13.68 -31.62 2.27
N ILE A 358 13.83 -31.96 3.56
CA ILE A 358 14.28 -31.04 4.60
C ILE A 358 15.50 -31.64 5.31
N GLY A 359 16.62 -30.92 5.27
CA GLY A 359 17.90 -31.29 5.89
C GLY A 359 19.06 -31.24 4.88
N LYS A 360 20.28 -31.05 5.36
CA LYS A 360 21.48 -31.04 4.51
C LYS A 360 21.70 -32.44 3.91
N ASN A 361 22.06 -32.54 2.62
CA ASN A 361 22.24 -33.82 1.91
C ASN A 361 20.97 -34.71 1.84
N THR A 362 19.79 -34.15 2.10
CA THR A 362 18.52 -34.86 1.97
C THR A 362 18.11 -34.93 0.50
N SER A 363 17.52 -36.03 0.05
CA SER A 363 17.06 -36.19 -1.32
C SER A 363 15.71 -36.90 -1.38
N VAL A 364 14.82 -36.41 -2.24
CA VAL A 364 13.62 -37.10 -2.69
C VAL A 364 13.69 -37.21 -4.22
N SER A 365 13.78 -38.43 -4.75
CA SER A 365 13.88 -38.69 -6.19
C SER A 365 12.66 -39.41 -6.77
N ALA A 366 11.54 -39.47 -6.04
CA ALA A 366 10.32 -40.16 -6.41
C ALA A 366 9.07 -39.31 -6.11
N THR A 367 7.90 -39.71 -6.61
CA THR A 367 6.65 -38.94 -6.48
C THR A 367 6.13 -38.99 -5.05
N ASN A 368 5.59 -37.88 -4.53
CA ASN A 368 5.01 -37.75 -3.18
C ASN A 368 5.94 -38.21 -2.03
N GLY A 369 7.27 -38.21 -2.24
CA GLY A 369 8.22 -38.62 -1.22
C GLY A 369 8.43 -37.56 -0.14
N THR A 370 8.56 -37.98 1.13
CA THR A 370 8.88 -37.09 2.25
C THR A 370 10.17 -37.53 2.91
N ALA A 371 11.21 -36.71 2.83
CA ALA A 371 12.50 -36.92 3.48
C ALA A 371 12.81 -35.79 4.47
N LEU A 372 13.02 -36.13 5.75
CA LEU A 372 13.32 -35.17 6.81
C LEU A 372 14.50 -35.67 7.65
N GLY A 373 15.64 -34.97 7.60
CA GLY A 373 16.84 -35.27 8.38
C GLY A 373 18.10 -35.31 7.52
N ASN A 374 19.26 -34.96 8.10
CA ASN A 374 20.52 -34.93 7.36
C ASN A 374 20.81 -36.27 6.67
N GLY A 375 21.01 -36.26 5.36
CA GLY A 375 21.29 -37.47 4.58
C GLY A 375 20.08 -38.39 4.35
N ALA A 376 18.86 -38.02 4.75
CA ALA A 376 17.68 -38.84 4.45
C ALA A 376 17.46 -38.94 2.93
N ASN A 377 17.18 -40.14 2.44
CA ASN A 377 17.07 -40.42 1.01
C ASN A 377 15.81 -41.25 0.72
N VAL A 378 14.87 -40.65 -0.01
CA VAL A 378 13.63 -41.29 -0.43
C VAL A 378 13.60 -41.37 -1.95
N SER A 379 13.67 -42.60 -2.48
CA SER A 379 13.64 -42.91 -3.92
C SER A 379 12.51 -43.85 -4.30
N GLY A 380 11.66 -44.25 -3.35
CA GLY A 380 10.41 -44.96 -3.61
C GLY A 380 9.19 -44.01 -3.59
N ASP A 381 8.22 -44.24 -4.48
CA ASP A 381 6.99 -43.45 -4.55
C ASP A 381 6.19 -43.51 -3.23
N ASN A 382 5.61 -42.38 -2.81
CA ASN A 382 4.92 -42.23 -1.52
C ASN A 382 5.78 -42.65 -0.30
N GLY A 383 7.10 -42.67 -0.44
CA GLY A 383 8.01 -43.07 0.63
C GLY A 383 8.15 -41.98 1.70
N THR A 384 8.30 -42.38 2.96
CA THR A 384 8.52 -41.47 4.09
C THR A 384 9.79 -41.85 4.84
N GLY A 385 10.84 -41.02 4.71
CA GLY A 385 12.13 -41.18 5.39
C GLY A 385 12.35 -40.07 6.40
N ILE A 386 12.22 -40.34 7.71
CA ILE A 386 12.36 -39.34 8.77
C ILE A 386 13.47 -39.76 9.74
N GLY A 387 14.60 -39.06 9.73
CA GLY A 387 15.76 -39.34 10.56
C GLY A 387 17.07 -39.10 9.82
N VAL A 388 18.18 -38.96 10.54
CA VAL A 388 19.50 -38.84 9.92
C VAL A 388 19.81 -40.12 9.14
N ASN A 389 20.14 -40.01 7.86
CA ASN A 389 20.36 -41.14 6.94
C ASN A 389 19.19 -42.16 6.89
N ALA A 390 17.95 -41.74 7.11
CA ALA A 390 16.81 -42.62 6.87
C ALA A 390 16.69 -42.90 5.36
N ILE A 391 16.58 -44.17 4.96
CA ILE A 391 16.57 -44.59 3.55
C ILE A 391 15.26 -45.29 3.24
N VAL A 392 14.57 -44.85 2.19
CA VAL A 392 13.42 -45.53 1.59
C VAL A 392 13.66 -45.66 0.09
N THR A 393 13.80 -46.88 -0.42
CA THR A 393 14.05 -47.11 -1.88
C THR A 393 12.89 -47.77 -2.61
N ALA A 394 11.84 -48.17 -1.90
CA ALA A 394 10.68 -48.84 -2.48
C ALA A 394 9.37 -48.12 -2.15
N ALA A 395 8.36 -48.34 -2.97
CA ALA A 395 7.08 -47.63 -2.87
C ALA A 395 6.37 -47.89 -1.52
N ASN A 396 5.70 -46.86 -1.01
CA ASN A 396 4.96 -46.87 0.27
C ASN A 396 5.81 -47.30 1.48
N GLY A 397 7.14 -47.18 1.39
CA GLY A 397 8.03 -47.50 2.49
C GLY A 397 8.06 -46.38 3.53
N THR A 398 8.10 -46.73 4.81
CA THR A 398 8.22 -45.78 5.91
C THR A 398 9.45 -46.12 6.75
N ALA A 399 10.50 -45.31 6.67
CA ALA A 399 11.70 -45.42 7.49
C ALA A 399 11.75 -44.25 8.47
N THR A 400 11.58 -44.50 9.77
CA THR A 400 11.70 -43.48 10.81
C THR A 400 12.78 -43.85 11.83
N GLY A 401 13.69 -42.92 12.13
CA GLY A 401 14.86 -43.12 12.99
C GLY A 401 16.19 -43.04 12.25
N THR A 402 17.27 -42.78 12.98
CA THR A 402 18.62 -42.63 12.41
C THR A 402 19.07 -43.94 11.77
N ASN A 403 19.54 -43.88 10.51
CA ASN A 403 19.90 -45.03 9.68
C ASN A 403 18.80 -46.09 9.51
N SER A 404 17.53 -45.74 9.76
CA SER A 404 16.42 -46.64 9.45
C SER A 404 16.36 -46.88 7.93
N THR A 405 16.07 -48.11 7.52
CA THR A 405 16.16 -48.50 6.10
C THR A 405 14.96 -49.34 5.70
N VAL A 406 14.26 -48.93 4.65
CA VAL A 406 13.23 -49.71 3.96
C VAL A 406 13.58 -49.84 2.48
N THR A 407 13.85 -51.06 2.02
CA THR A 407 14.18 -51.32 0.60
C THR A 407 13.15 -52.15 -0.15
N ALA A 408 12.01 -52.46 0.48
CA ALA A 408 10.93 -53.24 -0.11
C ALA A 408 9.56 -52.57 0.08
N THR A 409 8.63 -52.87 -0.83
CA THR A 409 7.31 -52.22 -0.89
C THR A 409 6.50 -52.42 0.38
N ASN A 410 5.80 -51.37 0.82
CA ASN A 410 4.98 -51.35 2.04
C ASN A 410 5.75 -51.71 3.33
N GLY A 411 7.08 -51.57 3.34
CA GLY A 411 7.89 -51.83 4.52
C GLY A 411 7.81 -50.68 5.52
N THR A 412 7.80 -51.00 6.82
CA THR A 412 7.82 -50.01 7.90
C THR A 412 8.98 -50.30 8.85
N ALA A 413 10.02 -49.47 8.85
CA ALA A 413 11.16 -49.55 9.76
C ALA A 413 11.13 -48.34 10.70
N THR A 414 10.90 -48.56 11.99
CA THR A 414 10.82 -47.50 13.01
C THR A 414 11.81 -47.77 14.14
N GLY A 415 12.84 -46.94 14.29
CA GLY A 415 13.90 -47.08 15.28
C GLY A 415 15.29 -46.93 14.66
N THR A 416 16.28 -46.58 15.48
CA THR A 416 17.67 -46.44 15.00
C THR A 416 18.19 -47.75 14.43
N ASN A 417 18.76 -47.72 13.22
CA ASN A 417 19.21 -48.89 12.46
C ASN A 417 18.14 -49.98 12.25
N SER A 418 16.85 -49.66 12.40
CA SER A 418 15.79 -50.61 12.03
C SER A 418 15.81 -50.85 10.52
N THR A 419 15.59 -52.10 10.10
CA THR A 419 15.77 -52.48 8.69
C THR A 419 14.64 -53.39 8.21
N VAL A 420 14.00 -53.02 7.11
CA VAL A 420 13.04 -53.87 6.38
C VAL A 420 13.52 -54.02 4.94
N THR A 421 13.87 -55.24 4.54
CA THR A 421 14.31 -55.56 3.17
C THR A 421 13.36 -56.49 2.43
N ALA A 422 12.18 -56.76 2.99
CA ALA A 422 11.16 -57.62 2.40
C ALA A 422 9.77 -56.96 2.43
N THR A 423 8.92 -57.33 1.48
CA THR A 423 7.60 -56.71 1.28
C THR A 423 6.68 -56.89 2.48
N ASN A 424 5.91 -55.85 2.81
CA ASN A 424 4.99 -55.80 3.94
C ASN A 424 5.66 -56.09 5.31
N GLY A 425 6.98 -55.89 5.44
CA GLY A 425 7.70 -56.09 6.69
C GLY A 425 7.52 -54.93 7.65
N THR A 426 7.42 -55.21 8.95
CA THR A 426 7.37 -54.21 10.02
C THR A 426 8.50 -54.46 11.01
N ALA A 427 9.46 -53.54 11.12
CA ALA A 427 10.57 -53.59 12.07
C ALA A 427 10.48 -52.38 13.02
N THR A 428 10.06 -52.59 14.26
CA THR A 428 9.94 -51.55 15.28
C THR A 428 10.89 -51.81 16.44
N GLY A 429 11.85 -50.91 16.64
CA GLY A 429 12.87 -50.97 17.70
C GLY A 429 14.29 -50.78 17.15
N THR A 430 15.21 -50.36 18.01
CA THR A 430 16.62 -50.18 17.63
C THR A 430 17.22 -51.51 17.15
N ASN A 431 17.88 -51.51 15.99
CA ASN A 431 18.44 -52.71 15.35
C ASN A 431 17.40 -53.83 15.07
N SER A 432 16.09 -53.52 15.08
CA SER A 432 15.07 -54.50 14.65
C SER A 432 15.20 -54.77 13.15
N LYS A 433 14.96 -56.01 12.74
CA LYS A 433 15.23 -56.44 11.35
C LYS A 433 14.16 -57.39 10.83
N VAL A 434 13.67 -57.10 9.63
CA VAL A 434 12.80 -57.99 8.85
C VAL A 434 13.41 -58.21 7.47
N THR A 435 13.79 -59.45 7.16
CA THR A 435 14.34 -59.84 5.86
C THR A 435 13.47 -60.81 5.07
N ALA A 436 12.30 -61.17 5.59
CA ALA A 436 11.36 -62.09 4.97
C ALA A 436 9.96 -61.47 4.87
N ALA A 437 9.17 -61.91 3.88
CA ALA A 437 7.92 -61.25 3.53
C ALA A 437 6.89 -61.38 4.66
N ASN A 438 6.07 -60.33 4.84
CA ASN A 438 5.04 -60.25 5.89
C ASN A 438 5.58 -60.45 7.32
N GLY A 439 6.87 -60.20 7.53
CA GLY A 439 7.51 -60.36 8.84
C GLY A 439 7.25 -59.18 9.77
N THR A 440 7.08 -59.45 11.06
CA THR A 440 6.88 -58.42 12.10
C THR A 440 7.90 -58.58 13.23
N ALA A 441 8.90 -57.69 13.32
CA ALA A 441 9.87 -57.62 14.40
C ALA A 441 9.57 -56.41 15.29
N ILE A 442 9.22 -56.63 16.56
CA ILE A 442 8.92 -55.58 17.53
C ILE A 442 9.81 -55.78 18.76
N GLY A 443 10.73 -54.85 19.01
CA GLY A 443 11.69 -54.85 20.11
C GLY A 443 13.12 -54.63 19.64
N THR A 444 13.97 -54.10 20.51
CA THR A 444 15.40 -53.88 20.22
C THR A 444 16.07 -55.18 19.81
N GLY A 445 16.74 -55.20 18.65
CA GLY A 445 17.44 -56.39 18.13
C GLY A 445 16.53 -57.56 17.74
N SER A 446 15.19 -57.38 17.72
CA SER A 446 14.27 -58.41 17.21
C SER A 446 14.55 -58.68 15.73
N ASN A 447 14.52 -59.96 15.33
CA ASN A 447 14.91 -60.38 13.98
C ASN A 447 13.92 -61.40 13.41
N VAL A 448 13.37 -61.09 12.24
CA VAL A 448 12.50 -61.99 11.48
C VAL A 448 13.15 -62.30 10.14
N SER A 449 13.45 -63.58 9.91
CA SER A 449 13.98 -64.08 8.64
C SER A 449 13.14 -65.22 8.05
N GLY A 450 12.05 -65.62 8.70
CA GLY A 450 11.03 -66.51 8.14
C GLY A 450 9.83 -65.75 7.57
N ASN A 451 9.21 -66.27 6.52
CA ASN A 451 8.03 -65.67 5.89
C ASN A 451 6.80 -65.75 6.81
N ASN A 452 5.99 -64.70 6.86
CA ASN A 452 4.78 -64.61 7.71
C ASN A 452 5.08 -64.79 9.21
N SER A 453 6.30 -64.49 9.65
CA SER A 453 6.74 -64.73 11.02
C SER A 453 6.76 -63.46 11.86
N THR A 454 6.67 -63.64 13.17
CA THR A 454 6.56 -62.54 14.13
C THR A 454 7.56 -62.73 15.26
N ALA A 455 8.36 -61.74 15.57
CA ALA A 455 9.28 -61.71 16.70
C ALA A 455 8.92 -60.51 17.58
N ILE A 456 8.39 -60.76 18.78
CA ILE A 456 7.96 -59.71 19.73
C ILE A 456 8.75 -59.85 21.02
N GLY A 457 9.63 -58.88 21.29
CA GLY A 457 10.52 -58.84 22.44
C GLY A 457 11.96 -58.53 22.04
N ALA A 458 12.74 -57.94 22.95
CA ALA A 458 14.14 -57.62 22.69
C ALA A 458 14.93 -58.89 22.34
N ASN A 459 15.69 -58.86 21.25
CA ASN A 459 16.46 -59.99 20.70
C ASN A 459 15.64 -61.25 20.42
N SER A 460 14.32 -61.14 20.27
CA SER A 460 13.49 -62.26 19.80
C SER A 460 13.85 -62.61 18.35
N GLN A 461 13.86 -63.91 18.02
CA GLN A 461 14.29 -64.40 16.72
C GLN A 461 13.24 -65.36 16.15
N ALA A 462 12.65 -65.02 15.01
CA ALA A 462 11.72 -65.89 14.29
C ALA A 462 12.29 -66.27 12.90
N PRO A 463 13.27 -67.20 12.84
CA PRO A 463 13.90 -67.59 11.59
C PRO A 463 13.10 -68.60 10.75
N ALA A 464 12.14 -69.32 11.35
CA ALA A 464 11.29 -70.29 10.65
C ALA A 464 10.02 -69.63 10.09
N ASN A 465 9.38 -70.24 9.08
CA ASN A 465 8.19 -69.69 8.42
C ASN A 465 6.92 -69.84 9.27
N ASN A 466 6.03 -68.86 9.21
CA ASN A 466 4.77 -68.84 9.95
C ASN A 466 4.98 -69.12 11.45
N ALA A 467 6.06 -68.55 12.01
CA ALA A 467 6.50 -68.80 13.38
C ALA A 467 6.42 -67.52 14.22
N VAL A 468 6.11 -67.66 15.51
CA VAL A 468 6.01 -66.55 16.46
C VAL A 468 7.02 -66.75 17.59
N ALA A 469 8.03 -65.89 17.68
CA ALA A 469 8.90 -65.79 18.86
C ALA A 469 8.34 -64.72 19.81
N LEU A 470 7.76 -65.15 20.94
CA LEU A 470 7.08 -64.27 21.89
C LEU A 470 7.90 -64.16 23.18
N GLY A 471 8.35 -62.94 23.50
CA GLY A 471 9.19 -62.63 24.65
C GLY A 471 10.65 -62.34 24.28
N ALA A 472 11.35 -61.63 25.18
CA ALA A 472 12.75 -61.29 24.96
C ALA A 472 13.64 -62.55 24.84
N ASN A 473 14.58 -62.56 23.91
CA ASN A 473 15.46 -63.70 23.61
C ASN A 473 14.74 -65.00 23.20
N SER A 474 13.42 -64.98 22.94
CA SER A 474 12.71 -66.16 22.44
C SER A 474 13.18 -66.52 21.04
N VAL A 475 13.23 -67.81 20.72
CA VAL A 475 13.65 -68.33 19.40
C VAL A 475 12.60 -69.28 18.87
N ALA A 476 11.99 -68.95 17.73
CA ALA A 476 11.01 -69.77 17.04
C ALA A 476 11.63 -70.40 15.78
N SER A 477 12.34 -71.52 15.98
CA SER A 477 13.15 -72.20 14.95
C SER A 477 12.40 -73.29 14.18
N ARG A 478 11.08 -73.41 14.36
CA ARG A 478 10.23 -74.40 13.69
C ARG A 478 9.07 -73.74 12.98
N ASP A 479 8.78 -74.21 11.77
CA ASP A 479 7.66 -73.70 10.99
C ASP A 479 6.33 -73.94 11.73
N ASN A 480 5.39 -73.01 11.62
CA ASN A 480 4.04 -73.12 12.21
C ASN A 480 4.05 -73.31 13.74
N THR A 481 4.91 -72.57 14.46
CA THR A 481 4.99 -72.67 15.93
C THR A 481 4.95 -71.31 16.63
N VAL A 482 4.48 -71.32 17.88
CA VAL A 482 4.71 -70.22 18.83
C VAL A 482 5.74 -70.67 19.84
N SER A 483 6.88 -69.99 19.89
CA SER A 483 7.91 -70.19 20.91
C SER A 483 7.86 -69.07 21.93
N ILE A 484 7.64 -69.41 23.19
CA ILE A 484 7.65 -68.47 24.32
C ILE A 484 8.99 -68.41 25.04
N GLY A 485 10.03 -69.05 24.50
CA GLY A 485 11.36 -69.17 25.13
C GLY A 485 12.44 -69.53 24.12
N ALA A 486 13.57 -69.99 24.61
CA ALA A 486 14.65 -70.57 23.82
C ALA A 486 15.13 -71.87 24.47
N PRO A 487 15.87 -72.74 23.77
CA PRO A 487 16.47 -73.93 24.39
C PRO A 487 17.32 -73.54 25.61
N GLY A 488 17.00 -74.10 26.79
CA GLY A 488 17.65 -73.78 28.07
C GLY A 488 17.18 -72.47 28.72
N ALA A 489 16.23 -71.77 28.10
CA ALA A 489 15.57 -70.56 28.60
C ALA A 489 14.06 -70.66 28.36
N GLU A 490 13.47 -71.78 28.75
CA GLU A 490 12.04 -72.05 28.65
C GLU A 490 11.24 -71.15 29.60
N ARG A 491 10.01 -70.81 29.19
CA ARG A 491 9.08 -70.05 30.02
C ARG A 491 7.88 -70.89 30.39
N GLN A 492 7.35 -70.62 31.57
CA GLN A 492 6.07 -71.16 31.98
C GLN A 492 4.94 -70.38 31.29
N LEU A 493 3.95 -71.12 30.79
CA LEU A 493 2.68 -70.57 30.36
C LEU A 493 1.66 -70.73 31.51
N THR A 494 1.24 -69.62 32.10
CA THR A 494 0.34 -69.60 33.27
C THR A 494 -1.02 -69.03 32.89
N ASN A 495 -2.01 -69.17 33.79
CA ASN A 495 -3.40 -68.70 33.59
C ASN A 495 -4.12 -69.36 32.41
N MET A 496 -3.78 -70.60 32.09
CA MET A 496 -4.51 -71.38 31.10
C MET A 496 -5.81 -71.93 31.69
N ALA A 497 -6.93 -71.59 31.06
CA ALA A 497 -8.21 -72.24 31.32
C ALA A 497 -8.17 -73.72 30.90
N ASP A 498 -9.25 -74.47 31.16
CA ASP A 498 -9.36 -75.84 30.68
C ASP A 498 -9.50 -75.88 29.16
N GLY A 499 -8.71 -76.74 28.52
CA GLY A 499 -8.92 -77.11 27.14
C GLY A 499 -10.25 -77.86 26.97
N THR A 500 -11.01 -77.49 25.96
CA THR A 500 -12.34 -78.07 25.65
C THR A 500 -12.38 -78.70 24.26
N ALA A 501 -11.43 -78.36 23.38
CA ALA A 501 -11.27 -78.94 22.05
C ALA A 501 -9.99 -79.79 21.94
N PRO A 502 -9.87 -80.69 20.93
CA PRO A 502 -8.70 -81.57 20.76
C PRO A 502 -7.36 -80.85 20.55
N THR A 503 -7.37 -79.58 20.17
CA THR A 503 -6.17 -78.77 19.88
C THR A 503 -5.87 -77.73 20.97
N ASP A 504 -6.63 -77.73 22.06
CA ASP A 504 -6.38 -76.81 23.17
C ASP A 504 -5.20 -77.29 24.03
N GLY A 505 -4.49 -76.34 24.64
CA GLY A 505 -3.48 -76.66 25.64
C GLY A 505 -4.12 -77.28 26.89
N VAL A 506 -3.51 -78.34 27.41
CA VAL A 506 -3.94 -78.98 28.67
C VAL A 506 -3.24 -78.30 29.83
N ASN A 507 -4.01 -77.81 30.81
CA ASN A 507 -3.41 -77.27 32.03
C ASN A 507 -3.11 -78.38 33.06
N VAL A 508 -2.28 -78.07 34.06
CA VAL A 508 -1.84 -79.03 35.08
C VAL A 508 -3.01 -79.61 35.89
N ARG A 509 -4.10 -78.86 36.06
CA ARG A 509 -5.30 -79.34 36.77
C ARG A 509 -6.04 -80.42 35.97
N GLN A 510 -6.20 -80.26 34.65
CA GLN A 510 -6.79 -81.30 33.78
C GLN A 510 -5.92 -82.56 33.75
N LEU A 511 -4.60 -82.41 33.65
CA LEU A 511 -3.67 -83.53 33.68
C LEU A 511 -3.75 -84.28 35.02
N ASN A 512 -3.73 -83.55 36.15
CA ASN A 512 -3.89 -84.15 37.47
C ASN A 512 -5.26 -84.82 37.64
N GLY A 513 -6.33 -84.22 37.10
CA GLY A 513 -7.67 -84.82 37.08
C GLY A 513 -7.70 -86.14 36.32
N ALA A 514 -7.12 -86.19 35.12
CA ALA A 514 -7.01 -87.41 34.32
C ALA A 514 -6.15 -88.49 35.02
N ILE A 515 -5.01 -88.11 35.59
CA ILE A 515 -4.14 -89.03 36.35
C ILE A 515 -4.85 -89.58 37.59
N ASN A 516 -5.57 -88.74 38.33
CA ASN A 516 -6.31 -89.16 39.52
C ASN A 516 -7.44 -90.14 39.14
N SER A 517 -8.17 -89.88 38.05
CA SER A 517 -9.19 -90.80 37.54
C SER A 517 -8.60 -92.18 37.19
N VAL A 518 -7.47 -92.24 36.48
CA VAL A 518 -6.77 -93.51 36.18
C VAL A 518 -6.26 -94.19 37.46
N ARG A 519 -5.73 -93.42 38.41
CA ARG A 519 -5.22 -93.96 39.70
C ARG A 519 -6.35 -94.57 40.53
N GLU A 520 -7.52 -93.94 40.56
CA GLU A 520 -8.73 -94.47 41.20
C GLU A 520 -9.20 -95.75 40.53
N GLU A 521 -9.24 -95.79 39.20
CA GLU A 521 -9.62 -96.98 38.43
C GLU A 521 -8.64 -98.14 38.64
N MET A 522 -7.32 -97.88 38.62
CA MET A 522 -6.31 -98.90 38.96
C MET A 522 -6.41 -99.39 40.41
N SER A 523 -6.72 -98.50 41.37
CA SER A 523 -6.94 -98.92 42.76
C SER A 523 -8.17 -99.82 42.87
N LYS A 524 -9.22 -99.54 42.12
CA LYS A 524 -10.42 -100.37 42.04
C LYS A 524 -10.09 -101.74 41.43
N TYR A 525 -9.43 -101.79 40.28
CA TYR A 525 -8.98 -103.05 39.66
C TYR A 525 -8.11 -103.89 40.59
N ARG A 526 -7.16 -103.27 41.32
CA ARG A 526 -6.32 -103.98 42.28
C ARG A 526 -7.14 -104.55 43.43
N LYS A 527 -8.02 -103.75 44.04
CA LYS A 527 -8.91 -104.22 45.12
C LYS A 527 -9.82 -105.35 44.65
N ASP A 528 -10.39 -105.26 43.45
CA ASP A 528 -11.27 -106.29 42.92
C ASP A 528 -10.48 -107.59 42.60
N SER A 529 -9.24 -107.48 42.12
CA SER A 529 -8.32 -108.62 41.92
C SER A 529 -7.88 -109.27 43.24
N ASP A 530 -7.52 -108.46 44.24
CA ASP A 530 -7.13 -108.94 45.57
C ASP A 530 -8.33 -109.62 46.26
N ALA A 531 -9.53 -109.05 46.11
CA ALA A 531 -10.77 -109.64 46.58
C ALA A 531 -11.13 -110.95 45.86
N GLY A 532 -10.88 -111.04 44.55
CA GLY A 532 -10.99 -112.30 43.79
C GLY A 532 -10.03 -113.38 44.29
N THR A 533 -8.80 -113.00 44.66
CA THR A 533 -7.81 -113.91 45.26
C THR A 533 -8.21 -114.35 46.67
N ALA A 534 -8.68 -113.41 47.51
CA ALA A 534 -9.23 -113.72 48.84
C ALA A 534 -10.41 -114.70 48.73
N SER A 535 -11.24 -114.55 47.70
CA SER A 535 -12.37 -115.44 47.38
C SER A 535 -11.90 -116.85 47.01
N ALA A 536 -10.83 -116.97 46.22
CA ALA A 536 -10.19 -118.26 45.93
C ALA A 536 -9.58 -118.92 47.19
N ILE A 537 -8.91 -118.16 48.06
CA ILE A 537 -8.41 -118.66 49.36
C ILE A 537 -9.57 -119.15 50.24
N ALA A 538 -10.66 -118.38 50.30
CA ALA A 538 -11.86 -118.77 51.02
C ALA A 538 -12.40 -120.12 50.51
N MET A 539 -12.45 -120.33 49.20
CA MET A 539 -12.87 -121.62 48.60
C MET A 539 -11.88 -122.78 48.85
N ALA A 540 -10.58 -122.48 48.90
CA ALA A 540 -9.53 -123.48 49.15
C ALA A 540 -9.54 -124.00 50.59
N ASN A 541 -9.76 -123.12 51.58
CA ASN A 541 -9.81 -123.47 53.00
C ASN A 541 -11.10 -124.21 53.42
N MET A 542 -11.99 -124.50 52.47
CA MET A 542 -13.24 -125.21 52.76
C MET A 542 -12.98 -126.71 52.95
N PRO A 543 -13.33 -127.28 54.12
CA PRO A 543 -13.26 -128.72 54.35
C PRO A 543 -14.05 -129.48 53.28
N GLN A 544 -13.48 -130.59 52.84
CA GLN A 544 -14.11 -131.50 51.88
C GLN A 544 -14.57 -132.78 52.57
N ALA A 545 -15.61 -133.41 52.05
CA ALA A 545 -16.04 -134.75 52.45
C ALA A 545 -14.88 -135.75 52.28
N VAL A 546 -14.57 -136.55 53.31
CA VAL A 546 -13.43 -137.48 53.31
C VAL A 546 -13.85 -138.94 53.33
N LEU A 547 -15.09 -139.24 53.76
CA LEU A 547 -15.64 -140.58 53.86
C LEU A 547 -16.68 -140.89 52.76
N PRO A 548 -16.76 -142.12 52.24
CA PRO A 548 -17.78 -142.51 51.27
C PRO A 548 -19.22 -142.37 51.83
N GLY A 549 -20.08 -141.64 51.11
CA GLY A 549 -21.47 -141.34 51.48
C GLY A 549 -21.68 -139.98 52.18
N GLU A 550 -20.59 -139.32 52.58
CA GLU A 550 -20.61 -138.07 53.33
C GLU A 550 -20.95 -136.86 52.44
N LYS A 551 -21.81 -135.97 52.94
CA LYS A 551 -22.13 -134.67 52.33
C LYS A 551 -21.72 -133.56 53.30
N VAL A 552 -20.87 -132.64 52.85
CA VAL A 552 -20.37 -131.55 53.68
C VAL A 552 -20.83 -130.22 53.10
N VAL A 553 -21.46 -129.40 53.94
CA VAL A 553 -21.60 -127.96 53.72
C VAL A 553 -20.45 -127.29 54.44
N ALA A 554 -19.64 -126.54 53.70
CA ALA A 554 -18.51 -125.83 54.25
C ALA A 554 -18.69 -124.33 54.11
N LEU A 555 -18.10 -123.60 55.05
CA LEU A 555 -17.96 -122.16 55.05
C LEU A 555 -16.46 -121.85 55.09
N GLY A 556 -15.99 -121.03 54.17
CA GLY A 556 -14.59 -120.63 54.08
C GLY A 556 -14.46 -119.12 54.21
N GLY A 557 -13.48 -118.68 54.98
CA GLY A 557 -13.05 -117.28 55.03
C GLY A 557 -11.69 -117.15 54.38
N GLY A 558 -11.47 -116.06 53.64
CA GLY A 558 -10.20 -115.75 53.02
C GLY A 558 -9.89 -114.26 53.14
N THR A 559 -8.61 -113.95 53.33
CA THR A 559 -8.11 -112.58 53.30
C THR A 559 -6.86 -112.53 52.42
N TYR A 560 -6.73 -111.47 51.63
CA TYR A 560 -5.56 -111.22 50.78
C TYR A 560 -5.47 -109.72 50.46
N GLY A 561 -4.28 -109.13 50.59
CA GLY A 561 -4.08 -107.71 50.24
C GLY A 561 -4.95 -106.70 50.99
N GLY A 562 -5.45 -107.04 52.19
CA GLY A 562 -6.39 -106.20 52.95
C GLY A 562 -7.87 -106.29 52.50
N GLN A 563 -8.18 -107.15 51.52
CA GLN A 563 -9.56 -107.54 51.19
C GLN A 563 -9.92 -108.86 51.89
N SER A 564 -11.21 -109.09 52.09
CA SER A 564 -11.79 -110.26 52.73
C SER A 564 -12.91 -110.84 51.88
N ALA A 565 -13.05 -112.16 51.89
CA ALA A 565 -14.06 -112.89 51.14
C ALA A 565 -14.61 -114.06 51.93
N MET A 566 -15.83 -114.46 51.57
CA MET A 566 -16.51 -115.62 52.12
C MET A 566 -16.89 -116.58 51.01
N ALA A 567 -16.79 -117.87 51.28
CA ALA A 567 -17.18 -118.93 50.36
C ALA A 567 -18.13 -119.91 51.06
N VAL A 568 -19.14 -120.35 50.32
CA VAL A 568 -20.08 -121.41 50.72
C VAL A 568 -20.00 -122.50 49.67
N GLY A 569 -19.94 -123.75 50.09
CA GLY A 569 -19.72 -124.85 49.17
C GLY A 569 -20.21 -126.18 49.72
N LEU A 570 -20.56 -127.05 48.79
CA LEU A 570 -21.04 -128.39 49.04
C LEU A 570 -20.01 -129.38 48.48
N SER A 571 -19.67 -130.42 49.24
CA SER A 571 -18.92 -131.55 48.70
C SER A 571 -19.58 -132.87 49.05
N VAL A 572 -19.48 -133.83 48.14
CA VAL A 572 -20.02 -135.19 48.29
C VAL A 572 -18.96 -136.17 47.86
N ALA A 573 -18.64 -137.14 48.72
CA ALA A 573 -17.71 -138.23 48.41
C ALA A 573 -18.48 -139.54 48.23
N THR A 574 -18.22 -140.24 47.14
CA THR A 574 -18.59 -141.65 46.93
C THR A 574 -17.35 -142.52 47.13
N THR A 575 -17.49 -143.85 47.01
CA THR A 575 -16.34 -144.76 47.14
C THR A 575 -15.22 -144.47 46.15
N LYS A 576 -15.54 -143.93 44.96
CA LYS A 576 -14.56 -143.65 43.90
C LYS A 576 -14.46 -142.19 43.47
N TRP A 577 -15.50 -141.39 43.66
CA TRP A 577 -15.55 -140.01 43.17
C TRP A 577 -15.80 -139.01 44.30
N LEU A 578 -15.06 -137.92 44.32
CA LEU A 578 -15.29 -136.74 45.15
C LEU A 578 -15.74 -135.61 44.24
N VAL A 579 -16.90 -135.01 44.52
CA VAL A 579 -17.39 -133.82 43.82
C VAL A 579 -17.47 -132.67 44.81
N LYS A 580 -16.96 -131.50 44.45
CA LYS A 580 -17.02 -130.26 45.24
C LYS A 580 -17.50 -129.11 44.36
N GLY A 581 -18.47 -128.34 44.83
CA GLY A 581 -18.92 -127.09 44.22
C GLY A 581 -18.97 -125.98 45.25
N SER A 582 -18.55 -124.77 44.90
CA SER A 582 -18.53 -123.63 45.80
C SER A 582 -18.86 -122.32 45.08
N VAL A 583 -19.48 -121.41 45.81
CA VAL A 583 -19.71 -120.01 45.41
C VAL A 583 -19.04 -119.14 46.46
N THR A 584 -18.46 -118.04 46.02
CA THR A 584 -17.74 -117.11 46.87
C THR A 584 -18.10 -115.67 46.51
N THR A 585 -18.09 -114.80 47.51
CA THR A 585 -18.24 -113.36 47.33
C THR A 585 -17.18 -112.64 48.12
N ALA A 586 -16.62 -111.59 47.54
CA ALA A 586 -15.89 -110.59 48.29
C ALA A 586 -16.80 -109.93 49.34
N VAL A 587 -16.30 -109.76 50.56
CA VAL A 587 -16.98 -109.08 51.68
C VAL A 587 -16.48 -107.64 51.82
N SER A 588 -15.21 -107.40 51.47
CA SER A 588 -14.67 -106.05 51.24
C SER A 588 -14.18 -105.95 49.79
N GLY A 589 -14.58 -104.88 49.10
CA GLY A 589 -14.47 -104.79 47.63
C GLY A 589 -15.80 -105.11 46.95
N HIS A 590 -15.98 -104.72 45.67
CA HIS A 590 -17.26 -104.62 44.97
C HIS A 590 -17.95 -105.96 44.71
N GLY A 591 -18.43 -106.65 45.76
CA GLY A 591 -19.41 -107.75 45.72
C GLY A 591 -19.20 -108.80 44.62
N SER A 592 -17.95 -109.03 44.19
CA SER A 592 -17.67 -109.87 43.04
C SER A 592 -17.92 -111.32 43.43
N ILE A 593 -18.82 -111.97 42.69
CA ILE A 593 -19.23 -113.35 42.94
C ILE A 593 -18.44 -114.27 42.02
N GLY A 594 -17.71 -115.21 42.61
CA GLY A 594 -17.06 -116.31 41.90
C GLY A 594 -17.76 -117.62 42.19
N ALA A 595 -17.68 -118.58 41.26
CA ALA A 595 -18.12 -119.95 41.49
C ALA A 595 -17.09 -120.93 40.91
N GLY A 596 -16.93 -122.07 41.56
CA GLY A 596 -16.01 -123.12 41.12
C GLY A 596 -16.57 -124.50 41.44
N ALA A 597 -16.24 -125.48 40.60
CA ALA A 597 -16.58 -126.88 40.84
C ALA A 597 -15.42 -127.79 40.40
N GLY A 598 -15.21 -128.89 41.10
CA GLY A 598 -14.15 -129.86 40.83
C GLY A 598 -14.60 -131.28 41.13
N VAL A 599 -14.03 -132.23 40.40
CA VAL A 599 -14.25 -133.66 40.57
C VAL A 599 -12.90 -134.36 40.70
N GLY A 600 -12.74 -135.20 41.72
CA GLY A 600 -11.57 -136.05 41.92
C GLY A 600 -11.97 -137.52 41.91
N TYR A 601 -11.11 -138.38 41.36
CA TYR A 601 -11.28 -139.84 41.38
C TYR A 601 -10.26 -140.45 42.35
N ARG A 602 -10.68 -141.37 43.22
CA ARG A 602 -9.83 -142.14 44.14
C ARG A 602 -9.62 -143.53 43.54
N TRP A 603 -8.36 -143.91 43.34
CA TRP A 603 -7.97 -145.23 42.82
C TRP A 603 -7.16 -146.02 43.84
#